data_AF-A0A671MVN6-F1
#
_entry.id   AF-A0A671MVN6-F1
#
_cell.length_a   1.000
_cell.length_b   1.000
_cell.length_c   1.000
_cell.angle_alpha   90.00
_cell.angle_beta   90.00
_cell.angle_gamma   90.00
#
_symmetry.space_group_name_H-M   'P 1'
#
loop_
_entity.id
_entity.type
_entity.pdbx_description
1 polymer ?
#
loop_
_entity_poly.entity_id
_entity_poly.type
_entity_poly.pdbx_seq_one_letter_code
_entity_poly.pdbx_strand_id
1 'polypeptide(L)'
;MESTISLLSEKHFLCSLCEEIFSNPVTTPCGHSFCKACLRVYWSRSGSDECPLCRRAFGSRPHISVNRILADVTENYRKTRLAAKSKFFSMDELQDEPKNAGEVQQMIQERVQKIEKLQNSLKLLKSTCLREVQESQRVFSSLLSTLEKSHKLVVAAVEQKQKEAEKRVERLVKDLEKEMLELENGHTIPEHLDDKERLKKSFSDIPRAMRDWSKVTLETDPCVGFTRQAVVDFMDTVTMEAKRLSKAVICTVYIDTGYIYIYIYTHRERERAHIYTFKDTFTDKLHPIFSPGRPHGEKNTAPLIISSSCCSI
;
A
#
# COMPACT_ATOMS: atom_id res chain seq x y z
N MET A 1 18.20 25.31 -9.42
CA MET A 1 16.97 24.79 -8.80
C MET A 1 15.95 25.92 -8.78
N GLU A 2 14.88 25.79 -9.53
CA GLU A 2 13.80 26.78 -9.56
C GLU A 2 13.01 26.68 -8.24
N SER A 3 12.78 27.81 -7.57
CA SER A 3 12.16 27.85 -6.25
C SER A 3 10.69 27.39 -6.35
N THR A 4 10.33 26.27 -5.71
CA THR A 4 8.95 25.72 -5.68
C THR A 4 7.94 26.66 -5.02
N ILE A 5 8.38 27.76 -4.41
CA ILE A 5 7.53 28.83 -3.87
C ILE A 5 6.67 29.48 -4.97
N SER A 6 7.09 29.43 -6.24
CA SER A 6 6.28 29.92 -7.38
C SER A 6 5.01 29.10 -7.66
N LEU A 7 4.90 27.88 -7.11
CA LEU A 7 3.72 27.01 -7.25
C LEU A 7 2.62 27.30 -6.21
N LEU A 8 2.91 28.11 -5.19
CA LEU A 8 1.95 28.46 -4.14
C LEU A 8 1.17 29.71 -4.52
N SER A 9 -0.15 29.66 -4.33
CA SER A 9 -1.06 30.78 -4.58
C SER A 9 -0.77 31.96 -3.63
N GLU A 10 -0.86 33.19 -4.15
CA GLU A 10 -0.60 34.45 -3.40
C GLU A 10 -1.37 34.53 -2.08
N LYS A 11 -2.59 33.97 -2.05
CA LYS A 11 -3.45 33.92 -0.87
C LYS A 11 -2.80 33.29 0.37
N HIS A 12 -1.80 32.43 0.21
CA HIS A 12 -1.09 31.80 1.33
C HIS A 12 -0.09 32.74 2.02
N PHE A 13 0.24 33.88 1.40
CA PHE A 13 1.21 34.85 1.90
C PHE A 13 0.56 36.13 2.43
N LEU A 14 -0.77 36.23 2.38
CA LEU A 14 -1.51 37.44 2.74
C LEU A 14 -1.89 37.47 4.22
N CYS A 15 -1.74 38.65 4.81
CA CYS A 15 -2.24 38.95 6.14
C CYS A 15 -3.73 39.24 6.07
N SER A 16 -4.56 38.51 6.82
CA SER A 16 -6.02 38.69 6.80
C SER A 16 -6.51 40.01 7.42
N LEU A 17 -5.61 40.85 7.96
CA LEU A 17 -5.95 42.14 8.56
C LEU A 17 -5.65 43.34 7.65
N CYS A 18 -4.61 43.25 6.81
CA CYS A 18 -4.24 44.31 5.88
C CYS A 18 -4.35 43.88 4.41
N GLU A 19 -4.68 42.60 4.16
CA GLU A 19 -4.81 41.98 2.84
C GLU A 19 -3.54 42.00 1.97
N GLU A 20 -2.46 42.60 2.48
CA GLU A 20 -1.13 42.60 1.88
C GLU A 20 -0.27 41.38 2.28
N ILE A 21 0.76 41.10 1.48
CA ILE A 21 1.78 40.08 1.79
C ILE A 21 2.41 40.39 3.16
N PHE A 22 2.58 39.37 4.01
CA PHE A 22 3.06 39.53 5.37
C PHE A 22 4.36 40.36 5.49
N SER A 23 4.29 41.47 6.22
CA SER A 23 5.46 42.24 6.65
C SER A 23 5.75 41.94 8.11
N ASN A 24 6.96 41.45 8.40
CA ASN A 24 7.35 40.96 9.72
C ASN A 24 6.28 40.01 10.33
N PRO A 25 6.00 38.87 9.69
CA PRO A 25 4.96 37.95 10.13
C PRO A 25 5.21 37.46 11.56
N VAL A 26 4.13 37.35 12.34
CA VAL A 26 4.10 36.70 13.65
C VAL A 26 3.06 35.61 13.62
N THR A 27 3.31 34.51 14.32
CA THR A 27 2.38 33.39 14.43
C THR A 27 1.85 33.34 15.86
N THR A 28 0.54 33.37 16.01
CA THR A 28 -0.14 33.29 17.32
C THR A 28 -0.10 31.84 17.85
N PRO A 29 -0.33 31.60 19.15
CA PRO A 29 -0.38 30.25 19.72
C PRO A 29 -1.43 29.32 19.09
N CYS A 30 -2.44 29.87 18.41
CA CYS A 30 -3.42 29.07 17.65
C CYS A 30 -2.97 28.74 16.22
N GLY A 31 -1.75 29.11 15.82
CA GLY A 31 -1.16 28.79 14.51
C GLY A 31 -1.45 29.80 13.41
N HIS A 32 -2.31 30.79 13.64
CA HIS A 32 -2.62 31.82 12.64
C HIS A 32 -1.55 32.91 12.59
N SER A 33 -1.21 33.36 11.39
CA SER A 33 -0.15 34.34 11.14
C SER A 33 -0.69 35.69 10.67
N PHE A 34 -0.04 36.77 11.12
CA PHE A 34 -0.40 38.17 10.86
C PHE A 34 0.86 39.02 10.73
N CYS A 35 0.78 40.20 10.11
CA CYS A 35 1.85 41.20 10.26
C CYS A 35 1.95 41.63 11.73
N LYS A 36 3.18 41.74 12.27
CA LYS A 36 3.40 42.15 13.67
C LYS A 36 2.69 43.46 14.03
N ALA A 37 2.74 44.44 13.13
CA ALA A 37 2.08 45.73 13.31
C ALA A 37 0.54 45.59 13.32
N CYS A 38 -0.02 44.83 12.36
CA CYS A 38 -1.47 44.63 12.28
C CYS A 38 -2.03 43.95 13.53
N LEU A 39 -1.36 42.91 14.03
CA LEU A 39 -1.80 42.21 15.23
C LEU A 39 -1.71 43.10 16.48
N ARG A 40 -0.64 43.92 16.60
CA ARG A 40 -0.50 44.92 17.67
C ARG A 40 -1.62 45.96 17.63
N VAL A 41 -1.93 46.50 16.45
CA VAL A 41 -3.00 47.50 16.29
C VAL A 41 -4.36 46.90 16.66
N TYR A 42 -4.64 45.67 16.22
CA TYR A 42 -5.88 44.97 16.56
C TYR A 42 -6.04 44.85 18.07
N TRP A 43 -5.03 44.29 18.75
CA TRP A 43 -5.01 44.11 20.20
C TRP A 43 -5.08 45.42 21.00
N SER A 44 -4.54 46.52 20.48
CA SER A 44 -4.68 47.84 21.12
C SER A 44 -6.07 48.44 20.93
N ARG A 45 -6.75 48.15 19.81
CA ARG A 45 -8.09 48.68 19.51
C ARG A 45 -9.21 47.87 20.15
N SER A 46 -9.09 46.54 20.15
CA SER A 46 -10.12 45.65 20.70
C SER A 46 -10.08 45.53 22.21
N GLY A 47 -8.92 45.80 22.83
CA GLY A 47 -8.69 45.54 24.26
C GLY A 47 -8.70 44.05 24.62
N SER A 48 -8.78 43.15 23.63
CA SER A 48 -8.85 41.70 23.82
C SER A 48 -7.55 41.02 23.38
N ASP A 49 -7.14 39.98 24.11
CA ASP A 49 -6.00 39.12 23.77
C ASP A 49 -6.48 37.87 23.02
N GLU A 50 -7.20 38.09 21.92
CA GLU A 50 -7.77 37.04 21.07
C GLU A 50 -7.11 37.00 19.70
N CYS A 51 -7.20 35.84 19.04
CA CYS A 51 -6.85 35.72 17.63
C CYS A 51 -7.88 36.46 16.75
N PRO A 52 -7.46 37.39 15.87
CA PRO A 52 -8.38 38.07 14.95
C PRO A 52 -9.11 37.13 13.98
N LEU A 53 -8.52 35.97 13.65
CA LEU A 53 -9.08 35.00 12.70
C LEU A 53 -10.03 34.01 13.36
N CYS A 54 -9.55 33.25 14.34
CA CYS A 54 -10.32 32.16 14.94
C CYS A 54 -10.93 32.49 16.31
N ARG A 55 -10.78 33.74 16.79
CA ARG A 55 -11.32 34.25 18.06
C ARG A 55 -10.92 33.47 19.33
N ARG A 56 -9.84 32.66 19.25
CA ARG A 56 -9.30 31.97 20.43
C ARG A 56 -8.68 32.98 21.38
N ALA A 57 -9.16 33.02 22.63
CA ALA A 57 -8.57 33.80 23.71
C ALA A 57 -7.28 33.16 24.24
N PHE A 58 -6.29 33.98 24.58
CA PHE A 58 -4.96 33.52 25.04
C PHE A 58 -4.76 33.59 26.56
N GLY A 59 -5.76 34.03 27.33
CA GLY A 59 -5.69 34.19 28.78
C GLY A 59 -4.82 35.35 29.26
N SER A 60 -3.72 35.64 28.57
CA SER A 60 -2.90 36.85 28.69
C SER A 60 -2.23 37.16 27.34
N ARG A 61 -1.84 38.42 27.13
CA ARG A 61 -1.20 38.87 25.89
C ARG A 61 0.07 38.06 25.59
N PRO A 62 0.11 37.26 24.52
CA PRO A 62 1.26 36.41 24.24
C PRO A 62 2.45 37.24 23.75
N HIS A 63 3.64 36.86 24.17
CA HIS A 63 4.88 37.43 23.66
C HIS A 63 5.16 36.93 22.24
N ILE A 64 4.95 37.80 21.26
CA ILE A 64 5.07 37.48 19.83
C ILE A 64 6.42 37.95 19.23
N SER A 65 7.19 36.99 18.72
CA SER A 65 8.38 37.23 17.92
C SER A 65 8.09 37.03 16.43
N VAL A 66 8.87 37.70 15.57
CA VAL A 66 8.76 37.51 14.11
C VAL A 66 9.10 36.05 13.77
N ASN A 67 8.23 35.41 13.00
CA ASN A 67 8.48 34.10 12.43
C ASN A 67 9.48 34.26 11.27
N ARG A 68 10.75 33.98 11.55
CA ARG A 68 11.86 34.16 10.59
C ARG A 68 11.67 33.35 9.32
N ILE A 69 11.19 32.11 9.44
CA ILE A 69 10.95 31.24 8.27
C ILE A 69 9.86 31.83 7.38
N LEU A 70 8.74 32.27 7.96
CA LEU A 70 7.66 32.88 7.17
C LEU A 70 8.09 34.24 6.58
N ALA A 71 8.95 34.99 7.29
CA ALA A 71 9.54 36.22 6.77
C ALA A 71 10.43 35.93 5.54
N ASP A 72 11.30 34.93 5.61
CA ASP A 72 12.20 34.56 4.50
C ASP A 72 11.40 34.07 3.27
N VAL A 73 10.37 33.24 3.49
CA VAL A 73 9.53 32.72 2.42
C VAL A 73 8.73 33.84 1.75
N THR A 74 8.12 34.75 2.52
CA THR A 74 7.34 35.86 1.98
C THR A 74 8.23 36.89 1.27
N GLU A 75 9.46 37.08 1.73
CA GLU A 75 10.45 37.92 1.05
C GLU A 75 10.92 37.30 -0.27
N ASN A 76 11.17 35.99 -0.30
CA ASN A 76 11.51 35.30 -1.55
C ASN A 76 10.37 35.37 -2.57
N TYR A 77 9.13 35.26 -2.09
CA TYR A 77 7.94 35.44 -2.93
C TYR A 77 7.86 36.87 -3.50
N ARG A 78 8.09 37.91 -2.68
CA ARG A 78 8.16 39.31 -3.15
C ARG A 78 9.20 39.50 -4.24
N LYS A 79 10.42 38.99 -4.03
CA LYS A 79 11.52 39.09 -5.00
C LYS A 79 11.20 38.38 -6.30
N THR A 80 10.59 37.20 -6.24
CA THR A 80 10.16 36.44 -7.42
C THR A 80 9.06 37.18 -8.18
N ARG A 81 8.09 37.79 -7.47
CA ARG A 81 7.03 38.64 -8.06
C ARG A 81 7.58 39.91 -8.69
N LEU A 82 8.55 40.56 -8.04
CA LEU A 82 9.22 41.76 -8.56
C LEU A 82 10.13 41.44 -9.75
N ALA A 83 10.79 40.28 -9.79
CA ALA A 83 11.54 39.82 -10.96
C ALA A 83 10.62 39.46 -12.14
N ALA A 84 9.43 38.92 -11.87
CA ALA A 84 8.38 38.75 -12.88
C ALA A 84 7.81 40.10 -13.36
N LYS A 85 7.74 41.10 -12.49
CA LYS A 85 7.34 42.48 -12.84
C LYS A 85 8.47 43.32 -13.46
N SER A 86 9.75 43.05 -13.20
CA SER A 86 10.86 43.83 -13.76
C SER A 86 11.14 43.49 -15.22
N LYS A 87 10.67 42.33 -15.71
CA LYS A 87 10.47 42.07 -17.14
C LYS A 87 9.34 42.89 -17.78
N PHE A 88 8.60 43.66 -16.99
CA PHE A 88 7.44 44.47 -17.38
C PHE A 88 7.67 45.99 -17.21
N PHE A 89 8.77 46.42 -16.57
CA PHE A 89 9.03 47.83 -16.20
C PHE A 89 10.31 48.42 -16.86
N SER A 90 10.65 48.00 -18.07
CA SER A 90 11.52 48.77 -18.96
C SER A 90 10.69 49.43 -20.07
N MET A 91 9.68 50.21 -19.67
CA MET A 91 8.94 51.08 -20.58
C MET A 91 8.45 52.29 -19.79
N ASP A 92 9.34 53.27 -19.61
CA ASP A 92 8.90 54.66 -19.57
C ASP A 92 9.13 55.17 -20.99
N GLU A 93 8.04 55.56 -21.65
CA GLU A 93 7.91 55.96 -23.07
C GLU A 93 8.23 54.90 -24.14
N LEU A 94 7.19 54.27 -24.74
CA LEU A 94 7.04 53.99 -26.20
C LEU A 94 5.87 53.00 -26.47
N GLN A 95 4.85 53.50 -27.18
CA GLN A 95 3.98 52.87 -28.18
C GLN A 95 3.50 51.42 -27.97
N ASP A 96 2.18 51.25 -27.84
CA ASP A 96 1.45 50.00 -28.06
C ASP A 96 1.55 49.61 -29.55
N GLU A 97 2.68 49.02 -29.93
CA GLU A 97 2.83 48.41 -31.25
C GLU A 97 2.00 47.12 -31.30
N PRO A 98 1.05 46.99 -32.25
CA PRO A 98 0.28 45.77 -32.40
C PRO A 98 1.23 44.62 -32.69
N LYS A 99 1.23 43.59 -31.83
CA LYS A 99 2.00 42.36 -32.05
C LYS A 99 1.81 41.92 -33.50
N ASN A 100 2.91 41.86 -34.25
CA ASN A 100 2.85 41.55 -35.66
C ASN A 100 2.17 40.17 -35.86
N ALA A 101 1.50 39.99 -36.99
CA ALA A 101 0.73 38.78 -37.26
C ALA A 101 1.57 37.50 -37.12
N GLY A 102 2.90 37.58 -37.34
CA GLY A 102 3.84 36.47 -37.19
C GLY A 102 4.01 35.98 -35.74
N GLU A 103 4.16 36.90 -34.78
CA GLU A 103 4.28 36.56 -33.35
C GLU A 103 2.99 35.93 -32.81
N VAL A 104 1.83 36.47 -33.23
CA VAL A 104 0.53 35.89 -32.87
C VAL A 104 0.39 34.50 -33.47
N GLN A 105 0.80 34.29 -34.72
CA GLN A 105 0.78 32.99 -35.39
C GLN A 105 1.69 31.97 -34.70
N GLN A 106 2.89 32.36 -34.28
CA GLN A 106 3.81 31.49 -33.54
C GLN A 106 3.22 31.07 -32.19
N MET A 107 2.68 32.01 -31.44
CA MET A 107 2.03 31.73 -30.16
C MET A 107 0.78 30.83 -30.31
N ILE A 108 0.07 30.92 -31.44
CA ILE A 108 -1.03 30.00 -31.77
C ILE A 108 -0.47 28.60 -32.04
N GLN A 109 0.59 28.49 -32.85
CA GLN A 109 1.21 27.21 -33.20
C GLN A 109 1.76 26.47 -31.96
N GLU A 110 2.42 27.18 -31.04
CA GLU A 110 2.90 26.61 -29.78
C GLU A 110 1.75 26.07 -28.91
N ARG A 111 0.63 26.79 -28.84
CA ARG A 111 -0.56 26.35 -28.10
C ARG A 111 -1.21 25.13 -28.75
N VAL A 112 -1.31 25.08 -30.08
CA VAL A 112 -1.81 23.90 -30.82
C VAL A 112 -0.94 22.67 -30.53
N GLN A 113 0.39 22.79 -30.63
CA GLN A 113 1.31 21.70 -30.28
C GLN A 113 1.18 21.26 -28.81
N LYS A 114 0.93 22.21 -27.89
CA LYS A 114 0.71 21.89 -26.49
C LYS A 114 -0.59 21.11 -26.29
N ILE A 115 -1.67 21.47 -26.99
CA ILE A 115 -2.95 20.76 -26.97
C ILE A 115 -2.75 19.31 -27.45
N GLU A 116 -2.06 19.09 -28.57
CA GLU A 116 -1.78 17.75 -29.10
C GLU A 116 -1.00 16.89 -28.09
N LYS A 117 0.04 17.45 -27.47
CA LYS A 117 0.82 16.77 -26.41
C LYS A 117 -0.06 16.39 -25.22
N LEU A 118 -0.97 17.26 -24.80
CA LEU A 118 -1.90 16.99 -23.70
C LEU A 118 -2.91 15.89 -24.08
N GLN A 119 -3.44 15.89 -25.30
CA GLN A 119 -4.34 14.86 -25.80
C GLN A 119 -3.66 13.49 -25.86
N ASN A 120 -2.41 13.42 -26.33
CA ASN A 120 -1.61 12.19 -26.35
C ASN A 120 -1.32 11.69 -24.93
N SER A 121 -0.98 12.59 -24.01
CA SER A 121 -0.77 12.26 -22.59
C SER A 121 -2.04 11.69 -21.96
N LEU A 122 -3.20 12.29 -22.26
CA LEU A 122 -4.50 11.80 -21.79
C LEU A 122 -4.82 10.41 -22.35
N LYS A 123 -4.51 10.14 -23.62
CA LYS A 123 -4.70 8.81 -24.24
C LYS A 123 -3.84 7.75 -23.54
N LEU A 124 -2.58 8.08 -23.25
CA LEU A 124 -1.67 7.18 -22.52
C LEU A 124 -2.14 6.91 -21.09
N LEU A 125 -2.62 7.95 -20.38
CA LEU A 125 -3.19 7.81 -19.05
C LEU A 125 -4.40 6.87 -19.04
N LYS A 126 -5.32 7.04 -20.01
CA LYS A 126 -6.49 6.16 -20.17
C LYS A 126 -6.08 4.70 -20.39
N SER A 127 -5.12 4.46 -21.29
CA SER A 127 -4.59 3.11 -21.56
C SER A 127 -3.95 2.49 -20.31
N THR A 128 -3.16 3.27 -19.58
CA THR A 128 -2.49 2.82 -18.35
C THR A 128 -3.49 2.47 -17.25
N CYS A 129 -4.49 3.32 -17.03
CA CYS A 129 -5.57 3.07 -16.07
C CYS A 129 -6.37 1.80 -16.43
N LEU A 130 -6.69 1.60 -17.72
CA LEU A 130 -7.40 0.40 -18.17
C LEU A 130 -6.60 -0.87 -17.90
N ARG A 131 -5.29 -0.86 -18.20
CA ARG A 131 -4.41 -2.00 -17.93
C ARG A 131 -4.30 -2.30 -16.44
N GLU A 132 -4.22 -1.28 -15.59
CA GLU A 132 -4.22 -1.45 -14.13
C GLU A 132 -5.51 -2.10 -13.63
N VAL A 133 -6.67 -1.67 -14.17
CA VAL A 133 -7.97 -2.30 -13.87
C VAL A 133 -7.98 -3.77 -14.31
N GLN A 134 -7.45 -4.10 -15.49
CA GLN A 134 -7.38 -5.48 -15.98
C GLN A 134 -6.46 -6.35 -15.13
N GLU A 135 -5.29 -5.83 -14.72
CA GLU A 135 -4.37 -6.56 -13.84
C GLU A 135 -4.98 -6.79 -12.45
N SER A 136 -5.67 -5.78 -11.91
CA SER A 136 -6.44 -5.90 -10.67
C SER A 136 -7.48 -7.02 -10.78
N GLN A 137 -8.31 -7.00 -11.83
CA GLN A 137 -9.31 -8.03 -12.09
C GLN A 137 -8.70 -9.43 -12.14
N ARG A 138 -7.59 -9.61 -12.88
CA ARG A 138 -6.89 -10.91 -12.98
C ARG A 138 -6.44 -11.42 -11.61
N VAL A 139 -5.82 -10.55 -10.80
CA VAL A 139 -5.35 -10.92 -9.46
C VAL A 139 -6.52 -11.33 -8.56
N PHE A 140 -7.57 -10.51 -8.48
CA PHE A 140 -8.70 -10.80 -7.60
C PHE A 140 -9.48 -12.04 -8.04
N SER A 141 -9.68 -12.27 -9.35
CA SER A 141 -10.30 -13.48 -9.85
C SER A 141 -9.50 -14.74 -9.50
N SER A 142 -8.16 -14.67 -9.60
CA SER A 142 -7.30 -15.79 -9.21
C SER A 142 -7.38 -16.08 -7.71
N LEU A 143 -7.30 -15.05 -6.87
CA LEU A 143 -7.39 -15.21 -5.41
C LEU A 143 -8.74 -15.79 -4.99
N LEU A 144 -9.84 -15.30 -5.57
CA LEU A 144 -11.18 -15.82 -5.28
C LEU A 144 -11.29 -17.31 -5.65
N SER A 145 -10.78 -17.71 -6.82
CA SER A 145 -10.78 -19.11 -7.24
C SER A 145 -9.98 -20.00 -6.28
N THR A 146 -8.82 -19.52 -5.80
CA THR A 146 -8.02 -20.24 -4.80
C THR A 146 -8.76 -20.39 -3.47
N LEU A 147 -9.42 -19.33 -3.01
CA LEU A 147 -10.22 -19.36 -1.78
C LEU A 147 -11.36 -20.37 -1.87
N GLU A 148 -12.12 -20.34 -2.96
CA GLU A 148 -13.23 -21.26 -3.20
C GLU A 148 -12.77 -22.73 -3.24
N LYS A 149 -11.64 -23.01 -3.90
CA LYS A 149 -11.04 -24.35 -3.94
C LYS A 149 -10.59 -24.80 -2.55
N SER A 150 -9.90 -23.92 -1.81
CA SER A 150 -9.43 -24.20 -0.45
C SER A 150 -10.60 -24.53 0.48
N HIS A 151 -11.69 -23.74 0.43
CA HIS A 151 -12.89 -23.99 1.22
C HIS A 151 -13.52 -25.36 0.89
N LYS A 152 -13.65 -25.71 -0.39
CA LYS A 152 -14.17 -27.03 -0.81
C LYS A 152 -13.32 -28.18 -0.28
N LEU A 153 -11.98 -28.04 -0.29
CA LEU A 153 -11.07 -29.05 0.23
C LEU A 153 -11.20 -29.22 1.75
N VAL A 154 -11.34 -28.12 2.50
CA VAL A 154 -11.55 -28.17 3.96
C VAL A 154 -12.84 -28.89 4.31
N VAL A 155 -13.94 -28.54 3.64
CA VAL A 155 -15.25 -29.19 3.87
C VAL A 155 -15.16 -30.69 3.60
N ALA A 156 -14.60 -31.09 2.46
CA ALA A 156 -14.44 -32.51 2.11
C ALA A 156 -13.57 -33.27 3.13
N ALA A 157 -12.48 -32.64 3.62
CA ALA A 157 -11.59 -33.25 4.61
C ALA A 157 -12.29 -33.44 5.97
N VAL A 158 -13.07 -32.44 6.40
CA VAL A 158 -13.85 -32.50 7.65
C VAL A 158 -14.92 -33.59 7.56
N GLU A 159 -15.69 -33.64 6.48
CA GLU A 159 -16.72 -34.66 6.25
C GLU A 159 -16.11 -36.07 6.21
N GLN A 160 -14.97 -36.24 5.54
CA GLN A 160 -14.27 -37.52 5.50
C GLN A 160 -13.80 -37.96 6.90
N LYS A 161 -13.19 -37.05 7.67
CA LYS A 161 -12.69 -37.35 9.02
C LYS A 161 -13.82 -37.68 9.99
N GLN A 162 -14.93 -36.96 9.90
CA GLN A 162 -16.15 -37.28 10.64
C GLN A 162 -16.64 -38.69 10.32
N LYS A 163 -16.78 -39.03 9.03
CA LYS A 163 -17.24 -40.35 8.59
C LYS A 163 -16.31 -41.49 9.02
N GLU A 164 -15.00 -41.26 9.02
CA GLU A 164 -14.01 -42.22 9.53
C GLU A 164 -14.16 -42.46 11.04
N ALA A 165 -14.39 -41.39 11.81
CA ALA A 165 -14.63 -41.47 13.25
C ALA A 165 -15.94 -42.20 13.57
N GLU A 166 -17.03 -41.86 12.89
CA GLU A 166 -18.34 -42.52 13.06
C GLU A 166 -18.25 -44.02 12.79
N LYS A 167 -17.63 -44.43 11.67
CA LYS A 167 -17.39 -45.86 11.37
C LYS A 167 -16.52 -46.57 12.40
N ARG A 168 -15.62 -45.85 13.07
CA ARG A 168 -14.81 -46.43 14.15
C ARG A 168 -15.68 -46.66 15.38
N VAL A 169 -16.52 -45.69 15.77
CA VAL A 169 -17.46 -45.84 16.87
C VAL A 169 -18.42 -46.99 16.62
N GLU A 170 -19.06 -47.05 15.44
CA GLU A 170 -19.99 -48.14 15.09
C GLU A 170 -19.35 -49.53 15.20
N ARG A 171 -18.08 -49.68 14.80
CA ARG A 171 -17.35 -50.94 14.95
C ARG A 171 -17.09 -51.28 16.41
N LEU A 172 -16.63 -50.31 17.20
CA LEU A 172 -16.35 -50.52 18.63
C LEU A 172 -17.62 -50.88 19.42
N VAL A 173 -18.75 -50.24 19.09
CA VAL A 173 -20.05 -50.56 19.70
C VAL A 173 -20.47 -51.98 19.34
N LYS A 174 -20.39 -52.39 18.07
CA LYS A 174 -20.71 -53.76 17.66
C LYS A 174 -19.82 -54.82 18.33
N ASP A 175 -18.52 -54.54 18.43
CA ASP A 175 -17.57 -55.42 19.12
C ASP A 175 -17.94 -55.56 20.61
N LEU A 176 -18.29 -54.46 21.28
CA LEU A 176 -18.75 -54.45 22.68
C LEU A 176 -20.07 -55.21 22.87
N GLU A 177 -21.07 -54.96 22.03
CA GLU A 177 -22.36 -55.67 22.08
C GLU A 177 -22.17 -57.19 21.92
N LYS A 178 -21.30 -57.62 21.01
CA LYS A 178 -20.97 -59.03 20.83
C LYS A 178 -20.30 -59.63 22.07
N GLU A 179 -19.34 -58.93 22.65
CA GLU A 179 -18.64 -59.40 23.85
C GLU A 179 -19.57 -59.50 25.07
N MET A 180 -20.53 -58.56 25.21
CA MET A 180 -21.58 -58.66 26.24
C MET A 180 -22.48 -59.89 26.03
N LEU A 181 -22.89 -60.19 24.79
CA LEU A 181 -23.71 -61.37 24.48
C LEU A 181 -22.96 -62.69 24.74
N GLU A 182 -21.65 -62.75 24.43
CA GLU A 182 -20.81 -63.90 24.74
C GLU A 182 -20.70 -64.11 26.26
N LEU A 183 -20.54 -63.01 27.01
CA LEU A 183 -20.54 -63.03 28.47
C LEU A 183 -21.87 -63.53 29.04
N GLU A 184 -23.02 -63.01 28.58
CA GLU A 184 -24.34 -63.43 29.08
C GLU A 184 -24.60 -64.93 28.84
N ASN A 185 -24.30 -65.42 27.63
CA ASN A 185 -24.53 -66.83 27.28
C ASN A 185 -23.61 -67.80 28.03
N GLY A 186 -22.36 -67.40 28.30
CA GLY A 186 -21.40 -68.21 29.06
C GLY A 186 -21.78 -68.46 30.52
N HIS A 187 -22.73 -67.70 31.08
CA HIS A 187 -23.23 -67.87 32.45
C HIS A 187 -24.49 -68.75 32.55
N THR A 188 -24.99 -69.28 31.43
CA THR A 188 -26.21 -70.10 31.43
C THR A 188 -25.86 -71.57 31.70
N ILE A 189 -25.92 -72.00 32.96
CA ILE A 189 -25.72 -73.41 33.36
C ILE A 189 -27.04 -74.16 33.11
N PRO A 190 -27.08 -75.20 32.25
CA PRO A 190 -28.27 -76.04 32.12
C PRO A 190 -28.57 -76.70 33.47
N GLU A 191 -29.79 -76.55 33.99
CA GLU A 191 -30.22 -77.06 35.32
C GLU A 191 -30.21 -78.61 35.46
N HIS A 192 -29.64 -79.35 34.51
CA HIS A 192 -29.78 -80.79 34.39
C HIS A 192 -28.47 -81.58 34.12
N LEU A 193 -27.32 -81.14 34.65
CA LEU A 193 -26.05 -81.87 34.48
C LEU A 193 -25.40 -82.29 35.81
N ASP A 194 -24.86 -83.51 35.81
CA ASP A 194 -24.16 -84.17 36.93
C ASP A 194 -22.92 -83.37 37.42
N ASP A 195 -22.63 -83.41 38.71
CA ASP A 195 -21.70 -82.47 39.39
C ASP A 195 -20.26 -82.55 38.86
N LYS A 196 -19.86 -83.69 38.30
CA LYS A 196 -18.53 -83.90 37.68
C LYS A 196 -18.39 -83.23 36.31
N GLU A 197 -19.49 -83.12 35.57
CA GLU A 197 -19.56 -82.43 34.27
C GLU A 197 -19.63 -80.91 34.45
N ARG A 198 -20.28 -80.44 35.53
CA ARG A 198 -20.30 -79.01 35.90
C ARG A 198 -18.91 -78.46 36.17
N LEU A 199 -18.07 -79.20 36.89
CA LEU A 199 -16.71 -78.77 37.22
C LEU A 199 -15.82 -78.72 35.97
N LYS A 200 -15.92 -79.69 35.05
CA LYS A 200 -15.15 -79.70 33.80
C LYS A 200 -15.55 -78.57 32.84
N LYS A 201 -16.86 -78.29 32.75
CA LYS A 201 -17.38 -77.24 31.87
C LYS A 201 -17.08 -75.83 32.42
N SER A 202 -17.07 -75.67 33.74
CA SER A 202 -16.69 -74.43 34.41
C SER A 202 -15.24 -73.99 34.16
N PHE A 203 -14.33 -74.90 33.77
CA PHE A 203 -12.94 -74.58 33.44
C PHE A 203 -12.65 -74.54 31.94
N SER A 204 -13.53 -75.09 31.07
CA SER A 204 -13.37 -75.03 29.61
C SER A 204 -13.92 -73.74 28.99
N ASP A 205 -14.87 -73.08 29.65
CA ASP A 205 -15.63 -71.96 29.09
C ASP A 205 -15.11 -70.58 29.53
N ILE A 206 -13.99 -70.49 30.25
CA ILE A 206 -13.37 -69.20 30.61
C ILE A 206 -12.79 -68.57 29.31
N PRO A 207 -13.33 -67.44 28.81
CA PRO A 207 -12.85 -66.85 27.57
C PRO A 207 -11.38 -66.45 27.70
N ARG A 208 -10.54 -66.96 26.79
CA ARG A 208 -9.12 -66.59 26.69
C ARG A 208 -9.00 -65.08 26.48
N ALA A 209 -8.43 -64.38 27.46
CA ALA A 209 -8.03 -62.98 27.43
C ALA A 209 -9.06 -62.02 26.78
N MET A 210 -10.03 -61.56 27.58
CA MET A 210 -10.95 -60.49 27.18
C MET A 210 -10.21 -59.18 26.87
N ARG A 211 -10.80 -58.37 26.00
CA ARG A 211 -10.21 -57.10 25.58
C ARG A 211 -10.29 -56.09 26.72
N ASP A 212 -9.20 -55.39 26.99
CA ASP A 212 -9.17 -54.30 27.98
C ASP A 212 -9.79 -53.03 27.38
N TRP A 213 -11.11 -52.90 27.51
CA TRP A 213 -11.88 -51.76 27.00
C TRP A 213 -11.54 -50.43 27.67
N SER A 214 -10.98 -50.45 28.88
CA SER A 214 -10.56 -49.25 29.61
C SER A 214 -9.45 -48.47 28.89
N LYS A 215 -8.72 -49.13 27.98
CA LYS A 215 -7.65 -48.53 27.17
C LYS A 215 -8.12 -47.99 25.81
N VAL A 216 -9.36 -48.24 25.42
CA VAL A 216 -9.90 -47.76 24.14
C VAL A 216 -10.33 -46.30 24.29
N THR A 217 -9.60 -45.40 23.65
CA THR A 217 -9.93 -43.96 23.62
C THR A 217 -10.40 -43.52 22.23
N LEU A 218 -11.33 -42.56 22.22
CA LEU A 218 -11.80 -41.89 21.00
C LEU A 218 -11.14 -40.52 20.89
N GLU A 219 -10.73 -40.15 19.69
CA GLU A 219 -10.38 -38.77 19.39
C GLU A 219 -11.68 -37.95 19.31
N THR A 220 -11.82 -36.94 20.18
CA THR A 220 -13.04 -36.11 20.27
C THR A 220 -13.06 -35.00 19.22
N ASP A 221 -11.90 -34.62 18.69
CA ASP A 221 -11.73 -33.41 17.88
C ASP A 221 -10.88 -33.67 16.60
N PRO A 222 -11.21 -34.68 15.78
CA PRO A 222 -10.37 -35.10 14.64
C PRO A 222 -10.26 -34.06 13.52
N CYS A 223 -11.06 -32.99 13.59
CA CYS A 223 -11.16 -31.95 12.57
C CYS A 223 -10.49 -30.63 12.98
N VAL A 224 -9.93 -30.53 14.19
CA VAL A 224 -9.35 -29.29 14.68
C VAL A 224 -8.10 -28.92 13.88
N GLY A 225 -8.12 -27.71 13.30
CA GLY A 225 -6.96 -27.12 12.62
C GLY A 225 -7.03 -27.09 11.11
N PHE A 226 -7.93 -27.84 10.44
CA PHE A 226 -8.07 -27.80 8.97
C PHE A 226 -8.36 -26.38 8.46
N THR A 227 -9.35 -25.71 9.05
CA THR A 227 -9.71 -24.33 8.68
C THR A 227 -8.55 -23.36 8.94
N ARG A 228 -7.86 -23.51 10.08
CA ARG A 228 -6.73 -22.65 10.44
C ARG A 228 -5.61 -22.79 9.41
N GLN A 229 -5.24 -24.01 9.04
CA GLN A 229 -4.19 -24.26 8.07
C GLN A 229 -4.55 -23.69 6.69
N ALA A 230 -5.78 -23.93 6.22
CA ALA A 230 -6.26 -23.42 4.95
C ALA A 230 -6.24 -21.88 4.86
N VAL A 231 -6.55 -21.19 5.96
CA VAL A 231 -6.47 -19.73 6.05
C VAL A 231 -5.01 -19.25 6.03
N VAL A 232 -4.10 -19.93 6.73
CA VAL A 232 -2.66 -19.61 6.69
C VAL A 232 -2.11 -19.74 5.28
N ASP A 233 -2.38 -20.86 4.60
CA ASP A 233 -1.91 -21.10 3.23
C ASP A 233 -2.47 -20.06 2.23
N PHE A 234 -3.73 -19.63 2.44
CA PHE A 234 -4.34 -18.57 1.65
C PHE A 234 -3.67 -17.21 1.90
N MET A 235 -3.36 -16.87 3.16
CA MET A 235 -2.65 -15.63 3.50
C MET A 235 -1.24 -15.59 2.88
N ASP A 236 -0.54 -16.73 2.82
CA ASP A 236 0.75 -16.83 2.13
C ASP A 236 0.62 -16.56 0.63
N THR A 237 -0.45 -17.07 0.01
CA THR A 237 -0.78 -16.79 -1.40
C THR A 237 -1.03 -15.30 -1.64
N VAL A 238 -1.85 -14.65 -0.78
CA VAL A 238 -2.10 -13.20 -0.84
C VAL A 238 -0.80 -12.41 -0.68
N THR A 239 0.05 -12.82 0.26
CA THR A 239 1.34 -12.18 0.52
C THR A 239 2.29 -12.31 -0.67
N MET A 240 2.33 -13.48 -1.33
CA MET A 240 3.08 -13.67 -2.57
C MET A 240 2.58 -12.76 -3.70
N GLU A 241 1.26 -12.66 -3.89
CA GLU A 241 0.68 -11.78 -4.90
C GLU A 241 0.98 -10.31 -4.63
N ALA A 242 0.92 -9.87 -3.37
CA ALA A 242 1.31 -8.52 -2.97
C ALA A 242 2.79 -8.22 -3.30
N LYS A 243 3.70 -9.15 -2.97
CA LYS A 243 5.14 -9.05 -3.33
C LYS A 243 5.39 -9.09 -4.84
N ARG A 244 4.54 -9.78 -5.60
CA ARG A 244 4.61 -9.84 -7.07
C ARG A 244 4.13 -8.53 -7.70
N LEU A 245 3.19 -7.84 -7.08
CA LEU A 245 2.69 -6.52 -7.49
C LEU A 245 3.69 -5.39 -7.20
N SER A 246 4.42 -5.47 -6.09
CA SER A 246 5.40 -4.45 -5.70
C SER A 246 6.68 -4.42 -6.56
N LYS A 247 6.85 -5.34 -7.52
CA LYS A 247 8.13 -5.59 -8.23
C LYS A 247 8.30 -4.92 -9.61
N ALA A 248 7.50 -3.93 -10.04
CA ALA A 248 7.51 -3.57 -11.47
C ALA A 248 7.58 -2.07 -11.81
N VAL A 249 8.76 -1.47 -11.67
CA VAL A 249 9.37 -0.56 -12.67
C VAL A 249 10.89 -0.67 -12.53
N ILE A 250 11.60 -1.24 -13.51
CA ILE A 250 13.06 -1.18 -13.55
C ILE A 250 13.45 -0.16 -14.62
N CYS A 251 14.12 0.91 -14.18
CA CYS A 251 14.72 1.89 -15.06
C CYS A 251 16.17 1.51 -15.28
N THR A 252 16.55 1.22 -16.53
CA THR A 252 17.96 1.05 -16.89
C THR A 252 18.42 2.25 -17.71
N VAL A 253 19.53 2.82 -17.29
CA VAL A 253 20.20 3.93 -17.99
C VAL A 253 21.36 3.37 -18.79
N TYR A 254 21.38 3.64 -20.09
CA TYR A 254 22.51 3.34 -20.97
C TYR A 254 23.21 4.64 -21.34
N ILE A 255 24.54 4.65 -21.27
CA ILE A 255 25.35 5.79 -21.70
C ILE A 255 26.19 5.34 -22.89
N ASP A 256 25.99 5.97 -24.04
CA ASP A 256 26.78 5.73 -25.25
C ASP A 256 27.17 7.07 -25.87
N THR A 257 28.45 7.25 -26.23
CA THR A 257 28.97 8.42 -27.00
C THR A 257 28.48 9.83 -26.55
N GLY A 258 28.22 10.04 -25.25
CA GLY A 258 27.71 11.32 -24.71
C GLY A 258 26.17 11.44 -24.68
N TYR A 259 25.46 10.38 -25.02
CA TYR A 259 24.02 10.27 -24.93
C TYR A 259 23.62 9.42 -23.71
N ILE A 260 22.65 9.90 -22.94
CA ILE A 260 22.04 9.14 -21.85
C ILE A 260 20.66 8.67 -22.32
N TYR A 261 20.52 7.36 -22.50
CA TYR A 261 19.26 6.71 -22.84
C TYR A 261 18.59 6.18 -21.58
N ILE A 262 17.36 6.61 -21.34
CA ILE A 262 16.54 6.10 -20.24
C ILE A 262 15.52 5.11 -20.80
N TYR A 263 15.69 3.84 -20.44
CA TYR A 263 14.72 2.80 -20.72
C TYR A 263 13.97 2.45 -19.44
N ILE A 264 12.66 2.38 -19.55
CA ILE A 264 11.82 1.84 -18.49
C ILE A 264 11.22 0.55 -19.02
N TYR A 265 11.37 -0.53 -18.26
CA TYR A 265 10.64 -1.75 -18.52
C TYR A 265 9.97 -2.23 -17.24
N THR A 266 8.77 -2.79 -17.43
CA THR A 266 8.10 -3.53 -16.38
C THR A 266 8.74 -4.91 -16.32
N HIS A 267 9.02 -5.41 -15.12
CA HIS A 267 9.56 -6.78 -14.96
C HIS A 267 8.57 -7.85 -15.51
N ARG A 268 7.32 -7.47 -15.77
CA ARG A 268 6.27 -8.38 -16.26
C ARG A 268 6.27 -8.56 -17.78
N GLU A 269 6.63 -7.55 -18.58
CA GLU A 269 6.46 -7.63 -20.04
C GLU A 269 7.76 -7.89 -20.82
N ARG A 270 8.98 -7.74 -20.22
CA ARG A 270 10.29 -7.74 -20.93
C ARG A 270 10.38 -6.76 -22.13
N GLU A 271 9.28 -6.11 -22.52
CA GLU A 271 9.24 -5.08 -23.53
C GLU A 271 9.95 -3.83 -23.00
N ARG A 272 11.03 -3.46 -23.68
CA ARG A 272 11.78 -2.23 -23.42
C ARG A 272 11.11 -1.10 -24.18
N ALA A 273 10.52 -0.14 -23.47
CA ALA A 273 10.05 1.09 -24.09
C ALA A 273 11.11 2.19 -23.91
N HIS A 274 11.57 2.77 -25.02
CA HIS A 274 12.39 3.98 -24.97
C HIS A 274 11.52 5.15 -24.54
N ILE A 275 11.85 5.80 -23.41
CA ILE A 275 11.08 6.94 -22.92
C ILE A 275 11.72 8.25 -23.36
N TYR A 276 13.03 8.35 -23.22
CA TYR A 276 13.71 9.62 -23.41
C TYR A 276 15.20 9.45 -23.70
N THR A 277 15.69 10.26 -24.63
CA THR A 277 17.12 10.44 -24.91
C THR A 277 17.52 11.81 -24.39
N PHE A 278 18.43 11.86 -23.43
CA PHE A 278 19.06 13.09 -22.99
C PHE A 278 20.42 13.23 -23.70
N LYS A 279 20.64 14.39 -24.32
CA LYS A 279 21.88 14.71 -25.04
C LYS A 279 22.57 15.87 -24.35
N ASP A 280 23.78 15.65 -23.84
CA ASP A 280 24.61 16.69 -23.24
C ASP A 280 26.08 16.23 -23.22
N THR A 281 27.00 17.16 -23.05
CA THR A 281 28.44 16.88 -22.96
C THR A 281 28.89 17.01 -21.52
N PHE A 282 29.30 15.89 -20.92
CA PHE A 282 29.73 15.86 -19.51
C PHE A 282 31.24 15.64 -19.43
N THR A 283 31.93 16.49 -18.66
CA THR A 283 33.35 16.35 -18.33
C THR A 283 33.59 15.53 -17.07
N ASP A 284 32.54 15.36 -16.24
CA ASP A 284 32.60 14.70 -14.94
C ASP A 284 31.84 13.37 -14.89
N LYS A 285 32.13 12.55 -13.87
CA LYS A 285 31.47 11.25 -13.64
C LYS A 285 30.01 11.45 -13.23
N LEU A 286 29.09 10.85 -13.98
CA LEU A 286 27.65 10.95 -13.74
C LEU A 286 27.15 10.00 -12.65
N HIS A 287 26.28 10.51 -11.78
CA HIS A 287 25.59 9.75 -10.74
C HIS A 287 24.07 9.87 -10.92
N PRO A 288 23.42 8.96 -11.66
CA PRO A 288 21.98 9.05 -11.91
C PRO A 288 21.19 8.80 -10.62
N ILE A 289 20.37 9.77 -10.21
CA ILE A 289 19.40 9.62 -9.13
C ILE A 289 18.04 9.30 -9.77
N PHE A 290 17.56 8.07 -9.59
CA PHE A 290 16.18 7.70 -9.96
C PHE A 290 15.27 7.79 -8.73
N SER A 291 14.14 8.50 -8.87
CA SER A 291 13.04 8.52 -7.90
C SER A 291 11.72 8.28 -8.63
N PRO A 292 11.29 7.01 -8.80
CA PRO A 292 10.02 6.70 -9.41
C PRO A 292 8.91 6.85 -8.36
N GLY A 293 8.46 8.09 -8.12
CA GLY A 293 7.24 8.35 -7.32
C GLY A 293 7.36 8.12 -5.81
N ARG A 294 6.23 8.35 -5.11
CA ARG A 294 6.13 8.78 -3.69
C ARG A 294 6.99 7.98 -2.69
N PRO A 295 7.54 8.65 -1.65
CA PRO A 295 8.42 8.03 -0.67
C PRO A 295 7.63 7.12 0.26
N HIS A 296 7.54 5.83 -0.06
CA HIS A 296 7.30 4.81 0.95
C HIS A 296 8.64 4.26 1.43
N GLY A 297 9.15 4.91 2.48
CA GLY A 297 9.82 4.21 3.57
C GLY A 297 11.27 3.78 3.43
N GLU A 298 11.81 3.49 2.24
CA GLU A 298 13.18 2.96 2.17
C GLU A 298 14.02 3.65 1.08
N LYS A 299 15.06 4.36 1.52
CA LYS A 299 16.16 4.82 0.66
C LYS A 299 16.89 3.56 0.14
N ASN A 300 17.38 3.60 -1.08
CA ASN A 300 18.31 2.57 -1.56
C ASN A 300 19.49 2.47 -0.57
N THR A 301 19.70 1.30 0.01
CA THR A 301 20.78 1.03 0.98
C THR A 301 22.16 1.04 0.34
N ALA A 302 22.24 1.03 -0.99
CA ALA A 302 23.48 1.14 -1.76
C ALA A 302 23.25 1.89 -3.10
N PRO A 303 24.30 2.53 -3.67
CA PRO A 303 24.27 3.02 -5.05
C PRO A 303 24.00 1.89 -6.03
N LEU A 304 23.21 2.16 -7.07
CA LEU A 304 23.02 1.20 -8.16
C LEU A 304 24.37 1.00 -8.87
N ILE A 305 24.94 -0.19 -8.79
CA ILE A 305 26.17 -0.54 -9.49
C ILE A 305 25.82 -0.85 -10.94
N ILE A 306 26.20 0.03 -11.86
CA ILE A 306 26.11 -0.22 -13.30
C ILE A 306 27.27 -1.15 -13.66
N SER A 307 27.00 -2.43 -13.92
CA SER A 307 28.00 -3.34 -14.48
C SER A 307 28.01 -3.21 -16.01
N SER A 308 29.19 -3.08 -16.58
CA SER A 308 29.43 -2.94 -18.03
C SER A 308 29.25 -4.26 -18.80
N SER A 309 28.68 -5.29 -18.19
CA SER A 309 28.61 -6.63 -18.77
C SER A 309 27.24 -6.88 -19.37
N CYS A 310 27.04 -6.43 -20.61
CA CYS A 310 26.17 -7.09 -21.60
C CYS A 310 26.43 -6.49 -22.99
N CYS A 311 27.66 -6.66 -23.48
CA CYS A 311 27.87 -6.85 -24.91
C CYS A 311 27.96 -8.36 -25.12
N SER A 312 26.96 -8.95 -25.78
CA SER A 312 27.07 -10.04 -26.75
C SER A 312 25.68 -10.32 -27.33
N ILE A 313 25.70 -10.56 -28.63
CA ILE A 313 24.62 -10.55 -29.64
C ILE A 313 23.41 -11.40 -29.27
#